data_AF-A0A392PGX0-F1
#
_entry.id   AF-A0A392PGX0-F1
#
_cell.length_a   1.000
_cell.length_b   1.000
_cell.length_c   1.000
_cell.angle_alpha   90.00
_cell.angle_beta   90.00
_cell.angle_gamma   90.00
#
_symmetry.space_group_name_H-M   'P 1'
#
loop_
_entity.id
_entity.type
_entity.pdbx_description
1 polymer ?
#
loop_
_entity_poly.entity_id
_entity_poly.type
_entity_poly.pdbx_seq_one_letter_code
_entity_poly.pdbx_strand_id
1 'polypeptide(L)'
;MRWFLPNPIKTLPTFNNIRSISFRSFVRSSVRNRFQMAAIHNHSEAGLAKRFWIKFNRESIFAMYAPFVISLASGNLKIDSFRHYIAQDVHFLRAFAQA
;
A
#
# COMPACT_ATOMS: atom_id res chain seq x y z
N MET A 1 -8.19 -58.91 -4.32
CA MET A 1 -9.67 -58.75 -4.30
C MET A 1 -10.02 -57.39 -3.71
N ARG A 2 -11.06 -56.73 -4.26
CA ARG A 2 -11.62 -55.38 -3.96
C ARG A 2 -10.73 -54.22 -4.47
N TRP A 3 -10.96 -53.55 -5.62
CA TRP A 3 -12.12 -52.79 -6.15
C TRP A 3 -12.70 -51.77 -5.17
N PHE A 4 -12.42 -50.48 -5.37
CA PHE A 4 -13.39 -49.37 -5.52
C PHE A 4 -12.72 -48.13 -6.14
N LEU A 5 -13.56 -47.32 -6.80
CA LEU A 5 -13.36 -46.40 -7.93
C LEU A 5 -12.54 -45.09 -7.69
N PRO A 6 -12.10 -44.43 -8.78
CA PRO A 6 -11.40 -43.15 -8.76
C PRO A 6 -12.38 -41.98 -8.57
N ASN A 7 -11.94 -40.87 -7.98
CA ASN A 7 -12.60 -39.57 -8.17
C ASN A 7 -11.70 -38.38 -7.77
N PRO A 8 -11.98 -37.18 -8.33
CA PRO A 8 -10.97 -36.33 -8.91
C PRO A 8 -10.94 -34.97 -8.21
N ILE A 9 -9.87 -34.69 -7.46
CA ILE A 9 -9.65 -33.34 -6.97
C ILE A 9 -8.78 -32.63 -7.99
N LYS A 10 -9.52 -32.05 -8.94
CA LYS A 10 -9.14 -31.01 -9.89
C LYS A 10 -8.05 -30.13 -9.29
N THR A 11 -6.88 -30.21 -9.91
CA THR A 11 -5.91 -29.12 -10.12
C THR A 11 -6.16 -27.88 -9.26
N LEU A 12 -5.35 -27.70 -8.21
CA LEU A 12 -5.15 -26.37 -7.64
C LEU A 12 -4.73 -25.45 -8.80
N PRO A 13 -5.42 -24.33 -9.06
CA PRO A 13 -4.74 -23.22 -9.68
C PRO A 13 -3.77 -22.72 -8.61
N THR A 14 -2.51 -23.09 -8.75
CA THR A 14 -1.39 -22.33 -8.23
C THR A 14 -1.60 -20.90 -8.74
N PHE A 15 -2.21 -20.03 -7.93
CA PHE A 15 -2.28 -18.60 -8.20
C PHE A 15 -0.90 -17.99 -7.96
N ASN A 16 0.07 -18.44 -8.74
CA ASN A 16 1.28 -17.71 -9.05
C ASN A 16 0.90 -16.60 -10.03
N ASN A 17 0.23 -15.54 -9.55
CA ASN A 17 0.19 -14.27 -10.26
C ASN A 17 -0.41 -13.18 -9.40
N ILE A 18 0.43 -12.51 -8.59
CA ILE A 18 0.70 -11.06 -8.66
C ILE A 18 2.11 -10.90 -8.08
N ARG A 19 3.13 -11.36 -8.81
CA ARG A 19 4.50 -10.85 -8.65
C ARG A 19 4.82 -10.05 -9.90
N SER A 20 4.33 -8.83 -9.91
CA SER A 20 5.10 -7.64 -10.29
C SER A 20 4.11 -6.50 -10.48
N ILE A 21 3.90 -5.70 -9.43
CA ILE A 21 3.74 -4.28 -9.69
C ILE A 21 5.14 -3.83 -10.08
N SER A 22 5.43 -3.95 -11.38
CA SER A 22 6.62 -3.38 -11.96
C SER A 22 6.49 -1.87 -11.82
N PHE A 23 7.10 -1.29 -10.79
CA PHE A 23 7.32 0.15 -10.67
C PHE A 23 8.37 0.64 -11.68
N ARG A 24 8.39 0.11 -12.92
CA ARG A 24 9.13 0.69 -14.04
C ARG A 24 8.31 1.85 -14.62
N SER A 25 8.25 2.92 -13.86
CA SER A 25 8.32 4.26 -14.44
C SER A 25 8.89 5.20 -13.41
N PHE A 26 10.18 4.98 -13.12
CA PHE A 26 11.02 6.02 -12.54
C PHE A 26 11.26 7.09 -13.61
N VAL A 27 10.21 7.85 -13.96
CA VAL A 27 10.44 9.16 -14.59
C VAL A 27 10.91 10.05 -13.47
N ARG A 28 12.23 10.01 -13.25
CA ARG A 28 12.98 10.99 -12.48
C ARG A 28 12.91 12.32 -13.22
N SER A 29 11.73 12.93 -13.26
CA SER A 29 11.63 14.37 -13.39
C SER A 29 12.07 14.95 -12.05
N SER A 30 13.39 14.92 -11.84
CA SER A 30 14.07 15.76 -10.87
C SER A 30 13.97 17.20 -11.40
N VAL A 31 12.75 17.77 -11.41
CA VAL A 31 12.62 19.21 -11.25
C VAL A 31 13.06 19.46 -9.82
N ARG A 32 14.36 19.71 -9.70
CA ARG A 32 15.04 20.22 -8.53
C ARG A 32 14.36 21.54 -8.20
N ASN A 33 13.29 21.47 -7.39
CA ASN A 33 12.77 22.62 -6.69
C ASN A 33 13.84 23.05 -5.69
N ARG A 34 14.80 23.83 -6.20
CA ARG A 34 15.75 24.60 -5.43
C ARG A 34 14.96 25.74 -4.80
N PHE A 35 14.13 25.42 -3.80
CA PHE A 35 13.67 26.44 -2.88
C PHE A 35 14.85 26.71 -1.95
N GLN A 36 15.56 27.82 -2.20
CA GLN A 36 16.45 28.42 -1.21
C GLN A 36 15.64 28.63 0.06
N MET A 37 15.89 27.82 1.08
CA MET A 37 15.31 28.00 2.40
C MET A 37 16.23 28.93 3.17
N ALA A 38 15.86 30.20 3.24
CA ALA A 38 16.35 31.08 4.29
C ALA A 38 16.13 30.37 5.62
N ALA A 39 17.19 30.26 6.41
CA ALA A 39 17.19 29.64 7.71
C ALA A 39 16.23 30.40 8.64
N ILE A 40 14.97 29.97 8.71
CA ILE A 40 14.11 30.29 9.84
C ILE A 40 14.41 29.24 10.91
N HIS A 41 15.37 29.61 11.75
CA HIS A 41 15.74 28.93 12.98
C HIS A 41 14.56 29.01 13.96
N ASN A 42 13.60 28.09 13.80
CA ASN A 42 12.63 27.75 14.83
C ASN A 42 12.62 26.23 14.93
N HIS A 43 13.48 25.71 15.81
CA HIS A 43 13.59 24.30 16.20
C HIS A 43 12.38 23.86 17.04
N SER A 44 11.17 24.18 16.57
CA SER A 44 9.93 23.66 17.14
C SER A 44 9.57 22.37 16.40
N GLU A 45 9.26 21.31 17.13
CA GLU A 45 8.73 20.04 16.60
C GLU A 45 7.53 20.26 15.66
N ALA A 46 6.73 21.31 15.90
CA ALA A 46 5.63 21.72 15.02
C ALA A 46 6.10 22.10 13.60
N GLY A 47 7.33 22.64 13.47
CA GLY A 47 7.96 22.93 12.19
C GLY A 47 8.41 21.68 11.45
N LEU A 48 8.89 20.64 12.16
CA LEU A 48 9.34 19.39 11.53
C LEU A 48 8.18 18.61 10.91
N ALA A 49 7.07 18.47 11.62
CA ALA A 49 5.87 17.81 11.08
C ALA A 49 5.38 18.49 9.80
N LYS A 50 5.31 19.82 9.78
CA LYS A 50 4.93 20.60 8.58
C LYS A 50 5.91 20.37 7.43
N ARG A 51 7.22 20.31 7.71
CA ARG A 51 8.25 20.03 6.69
C ARG A 51 8.12 18.62 6.13
N PHE A 52 7.88 17.62 6.97
CA PHE A 52 7.66 16.24 6.49
C PHE A 52 6.37 16.11 5.67
N TRP A 53 5.29 16.76 6.10
CA TRP A 53 4.05 16.79 5.33
C TRP A 53 4.27 17.36 3.93
N ILE A 54 4.89 18.55 3.83
CA ILE A 54 5.21 19.16 2.53
C ILE A 54 6.12 18.25 1.70
N LYS A 55 7.12 17.62 2.34
CA LYS A 55 8.07 16.73 1.67
C LYS A 55 7.41 15.50 1.04
N PHE A 56 6.46 14.87 1.74
CA PHE A 56 5.85 13.60 1.32
C PHE A 56 4.41 13.74 0.81
N ASN A 57 3.98 14.97 0.51
CA ASN A 57 2.61 15.24 0.06
C ASN A 57 2.27 14.55 -1.27
N ARG A 58 3.25 14.31 -2.15
CA ARG A 58 2.99 13.61 -3.41
C ARG A 58 2.73 12.13 -3.16
N GLU A 59 3.54 11.52 -2.32
CA GLU A 59 3.46 10.13 -1.91
C GLU A 59 2.17 9.85 -1.13
N SER A 60 1.74 10.78 -0.28
CA SER A 60 0.45 10.66 0.42
C SER A 60 -0.73 10.67 -0.55
N ILE A 61 -0.72 11.54 -1.56
CA ILE A 61 -1.74 11.54 -2.63
C ILE A 61 -1.73 10.20 -3.37
N PHE A 62 -0.56 9.65 -3.72
CA PHE A 62 -0.49 8.33 -4.35
C PHE A 62 -1.08 7.22 -3.48
N ALA A 63 -0.84 7.25 -2.16
CA ALA A 63 -1.44 6.30 -1.23
C ALA A 63 -2.97 6.44 -1.16
N MET A 64 -3.48 7.69 -1.13
CA MET A 64 -4.92 7.97 -1.12
C MET A 64 -5.65 7.51 -2.38
N TYR A 65 -5.00 7.57 -3.55
CA TYR A 65 -5.57 7.12 -4.82
C TYR A 65 -5.13 5.72 -5.23
N ALA A 66 -4.70 4.89 -4.28
CA ALA A 66 -4.43 3.49 -4.55
C ALA A 66 -5.72 2.78 -5.04
N PRO A 67 -5.61 1.77 -5.94
CA PRO A 67 -6.79 1.06 -6.47
C PRO A 67 -7.73 0.51 -5.39
N PHE A 68 -7.18 0.06 -4.26
CA PHE A 68 -7.96 -0.36 -3.10
C PHE A 68 -8.83 0.78 -2.53
N VAL A 69 -8.26 1.96 -2.30
CA VAL A 69 -8.98 3.10 -1.71
C VAL A 69 -10.04 3.63 -2.69
N ILE A 70 -9.73 3.69 -3.98
CA ILE A 70 -10.69 4.09 -5.03
C ILE A 70 -11.87 3.10 -5.11
N SER A 71 -11.59 1.80 -5.14
CA SER A 71 -12.64 0.77 -5.17
C SER A 71 -13.48 0.74 -3.89
N LEU A 72 -12.86 1.03 -2.74
CA LEU A 72 -13.56 1.19 -1.46
C LEU A 72 -14.50 2.40 -1.49
N ALA A 73 -14.01 3.57 -1.90
CA ALA A 73 -14.78 4.81 -1.96
C ALA A 73 -15.94 4.75 -2.98
N SER A 74 -15.75 4.04 -4.09
CA SER A 74 -16.79 3.83 -5.11
C SER A 74 -17.79 2.73 -4.78
N GLY A 75 -17.62 2.01 -3.66
CA GLY A 75 -18.50 0.90 -3.28
C GLY A 75 -18.37 -0.35 -4.16
N ASN A 76 -17.31 -0.45 -4.98
CA ASN A 76 -17.07 -1.58 -5.89
C ASN A 76 -15.96 -2.52 -5.37
N LEU A 77 -15.52 -2.35 -4.12
CA LEU A 77 -14.53 -3.23 -3.51
C LEU A 77 -15.14 -4.60 -3.22
N LYS A 78 -14.46 -5.67 -3.65
CA LYS A 78 -14.85 -7.04 -3.33
C LYS A 78 -14.82 -7.25 -1.82
N ILE A 79 -15.87 -7.87 -1.28
CA ILE A 79 -15.98 -8.14 0.16
C ILE A 79 -14.80 -8.95 0.70
N ASP A 80 -14.26 -9.89 -0.09
CA ASP A 80 -13.10 -10.66 0.35
C ASP A 80 -11.85 -9.77 0.44
N SER A 81 -11.62 -8.86 -0.51
CA SER A 81 -10.51 -7.91 -0.42
C SER A 81 -10.59 -7.04 0.83
N PHE A 82 -11.80 -6.62 1.21
CA PHE A 82 -12.03 -5.89 2.46
C PHE A 82 -11.69 -6.73 3.70
N ARG A 83 -12.15 -7.99 3.76
CA ARG A 83 -11.83 -8.90 4.87
C ARG A 83 -10.34 -9.15 5.00
N HIS A 84 -9.63 -9.35 3.88
CA HIS A 84 -8.18 -9.54 3.89
C HIS A 84 -7.46 -8.29 4.41
N TYR A 85 -7.91 -7.08 4.02
CA TYR A 85 -7.37 -5.84 4.53
C TYR A 85 -7.51 -5.76 6.06
N ILE A 86 -8.70 -5.99 6.61
CA ILE A 86 -8.92 -5.96 8.06
C ILE A 86 -8.07 -7.01 8.78
N ALA A 87 -7.99 -8.24 8.25
CA ALA A 87 -7.18 -9.29 8.84
C ALA A 87 -5.68 -8.92 8.88
N GLN A 88 -5.17 -8.29 7.82
CA GLN A 88 -3.78 -7.80 7.78
C GLN A 88 -3.56 -6.59 8.70
N ASP A 89 -4.53 -5.68 8.80
CA ASP A 89 -4.42 -4.46 9.60
C ASP A 89 -4.28 -4.78 11.10
N VAL A 90 -4.92 -5.86 11.58
CA VAL A 90 -4.71 -6.34 12.97
C VAL A 90 -3.25 -6.68 13.24
N HIS A 91 -2.53 -7.31 12.29
CA HIS A 91 -1.11 -7.61 12.46
C HIS A 91 -0.26 -6.35 12.43
N PHE A 92 -0.58 -5.40 11.54
CA PHE A 92 0.09 -4.11 11.48
C PHE A 92 -0.08 -3.32 12.78
N LEU A 93 -1.30 -3.20 13.31
CA LEU A 93 -1.59 -2.47 14.54
C LEU A 93 -0.91 -3.10 15.76
N ARG A 94 -0.83 -4.43 15.81
CA ARG A 94 -0.09 -5.14 16.86
C ARG A 94 1.40 -4.82 16.82
N ALA A 95 2.01 -4.85 15.64
CA ALA A 95 3.42 -4.51 15.49
C ALA A 95 3.68 -3.03 15.77
N PHE A 96 2.77 -2.14 15.35
CA PHE A 96 2.85 -0.71 15.58
C PHE A 96 2.79 -0.35 17.07
N ALA A 97 1.92 -1.02 17.84
CA ALA A 97 1.82 -0.78 19.28
C ALA A 97 3.06 -1.21 20.08
N GLN A 98 3.91 -2.08 19.51
CA GLN A 98 5.13 -2.56 20.14
C GLN A 98 6.36 -1.68 19.79
N ALA A 99 6.27 -0.87 18.73
CA ALA A 99 7.37 -0.04 18.22
C ALA A 99 7.50 1.28 18.98
#